data_AF-R2R752-F1
#
_entry.id   AF-R2R752-F1
#
_cell.length_a   1.000
_cell.length_b   1.000
_cell.length_c   1.000
_cell.angle_alpha   90.00
_cell.angle_beta   90.00
_cell.angle_gamma   90.00
#
_symmetry.space_group_name_H-M   'P 1'
#
loop_
_entity.id
_entity.type
_entity.pdbx_description
1 polymer ?
#
loop_
_entity_poly.entity_id
_entity_poly.type
_entity_poly.pdbx_seq_one_letter_code
_entity_poly.pdbx_strand_id
1 'polypeptide(L)'
;MNLIYLVALFLASHIYLEKGRLPAKMQEVKLRYILFGSLGAITLAMVLGVLLNIASFLVMTVTICSASLIAYKYRSKFDEMERGKSV
;
A
#
# COMPACT_ATOMS: atom_id res chain seq x y z
N MET A 1 -12.60 10.14 16.22
CA MET A 1 -11.18 9.75 16.39
C MET A 1 -10.63 8.93 15.22
N ASN A 2 -11.33 7.88 14.76
CA ASN A 2 -10.86 7.04 13.64
C ASN A 2 -10.60 7.82 12.33
N LEU A 3 -11.50 8.72 11.91
CA LEU A 3 -11.38 9.39 10.61
C LEU A 3 -10.12 10.30 10.52
N ILE A 4 -9.83 11.07 11.58
CA ILE A 4 -8.63 11.91 11.67
C ILE A 4 -7.36 11.05 11.61
N TYR A 5 -7.36 9.89 12.28
CA TYR A 5 -6.25 8.95 12.23
C TYR A 5 -6.07 8.35 10.82
N LEU A 6 -7.14 7.92 10.15
CA LEU A 6 -7.06 7.39 8.78
C LEU A 6 -6.51 8.45 7.80
N VAL A 7 -6.93 9.71 7.94
CA VAL A 7 -6.44 10.81 7.09
C VAL A 7 -4.96 11.09 7.35
N ALA A 8 -4.54 11.14 8.62
CA ALA A 8 -3.14 11.31 8.98
C ALA A 8 -2.28 10.13 8.48
N LEU A 9 -2.77 8.90 8.61
CA LEU A 9 -2.11 7.69 8.11
C LEU A 9 -1.97 7.72 6.58
N PHE A 10 -3.03 8.12 5.87
CA PHE A 10 -3.02 8.25 4.41
C PHE A 10 -1.98 9.26 3.95
N LEU A 11 -1.96 10.45 4.56
CA LEU A 11 -0.99 11.49 4.24
C LEU A 11 0.44 11.06 4.58
N ALA A 12 0.67 10.50 5.76
CA ALA A 12 1.98 10.02 6.18
C ALA A 12 2.50 8.91 5.24
N SER A 13 1.63 7.98 4.85
CA SER A 13 1.97 6.92 3.90
C SER A 13 2.33 7.49 2.53
N HIS A 14 1.52 8.41 1.99
CA HIS A 14 1.82 9.07 0.72
C HIS A 14 3.14 9.85 0.76
N ILE A 15 3.38 10.64 1.81
CA ILE A 15 4.64 11.40 1.98
C ILE A 15 5.84 10.45 2.10
N TYR A 16 5.68 9.33 2.82
CA TYR A 16 6.75 8.34 2.98
C TYR A 16 7.10 7.67 1.65
N LEU A 17 6.08 7.32 0.85
CA LEU A 17 6.27 6.75 -0.48
C LEU A 17 6.85 7.76 -1.48
N GLU A 18 6.39 9.01 -1.48
CA GLU A 18 6.91 10.06 -2.36
C GLU A 18 8.36 10.44 -2.04
N LYS A 19 8.78 10.35 -0.78
CA LYS A 19 10.20 10.51 -0.39
C LYS A 19 11.10 9.37 -0.86
N GLY A 20 10.59 8.42 -1.67
CA GLY A 20 11.39 7.40 -2.35
C GLY A 20 11.95 6.32 -1.42
N ARG A 21 11.40 6.17 -0.19
CA ARG A 21 11.85 5.16 0.77
C ARG A 21 11.31 3.75 0.50
N LEU A 22 10.84 3.49 -0.72
CA LEU A 22 10.54 2.14 -1.14
C LEU A 22 11.85 1.43 -1.46
N PRO A 23 12.25 0.40 -0.69
CA PRO A 23 13.49 -0.32 -0.93
C PRO A 23 13.51 -0.82 -2.37
N ALA A 24 14.66 -0.71 -3.05
CA ALA A 24 14.81 -1.02 -4.48
C ALA A 24 14.23 -2.41 -4.84
N LYS A 25 14.28 -3.36 -3.91
CA LYS A 25 13.66 -4.69 -4.08
C LYS A 25 12.15 -4.61 -4.34
N MET A 26 11.41 -3.73 -3.68
CA MET A 26 9.97 -3.51 -3.93
C MET A 26 9.70 -2.72 -5.22
N GLN A 27 10.66 -1.93 -5.70
CA GLN A 27 10.58 -1.27 -7.01
C GLN A 27 10.78 -2.27 -8.17
N GLU A 28 11.53 -3.36 -7.98
CA GLU A 28 11.69 -4.41 -8.98
C GLU A 28 10.54 -5.43 -9.01
N VAL A 29 9.77 -5.56 -7.92
CA VAL A 29 8.61 -6.47 -7.89
C VAL A 29 7.55 -6.04 -8.92
N LYS A 30 7.09 -6.96 -9.77
CA LYS A 30 5.99 -6.71 -10.72
C LYS A 30 4.72 -6.30 -9.97
N LEU A 31 3.95 -5.37 -10.55
CA LEU A 31 2.70 -4.86 -9.98
C LEU A 31 1.74 -6.00 -9.55
N ARG A 32 1.68 -7.08 -10.34
CA ARG A 32 0.85 -8.26 -10.05
C ARG A 32 1.17 -8.90 -8.68
N TYR A 33 2.44 -9.01 -8.31
CA TYR A 33 2.82 -9.57 -7.02
C TYR A 33 2.53 -8.63 -5.86
N ILE A 34 2.58 -7.31 -6.09
CA ILE A 34 2.15 -6.31 -5.09
C ILE A 34 0.65 -6.39 -4.86
N LEU A 35 -0.15 -6.62 -5.92
CA LEU A 35 -1.60 -6.85 -5.82
C LEU A 35 -1.94 -8.15 -5.07
N PHE A 36 -1.24 -9.25 -5.36
CA PHE A 36 -1.43 -10.49 -4.60
C PHE A 36 -0.94 -10.36 -3.15
N GLY A 37 0.17 -9.65 -2.93
CA GLY A 37 0.70 -9.38 -1.60
C GLY A 37 -0.21 -8.50 -0.75
N SER A 38 -0.81 -7.46 -1.34
CA SER A 38 -1.80 -6.62 -0.64
C SER A 38 -3.08 -7.38 -0.32
N LEU A 39 -3.55 -8.23 -1.25
CA LEU A 39 -4.70 -9.10 -0.99
C LEU A 39 -4.41 -10.01 0.22
N GLY A 40 -3.26 -10.68 0.22
CA GLY A 40 -2.82 -11.53 1.33
C GLY A 40 -2.67 -10.76 2.65
N ALA A 41 -2.10 -9.54 2.60
CA ALA A 41 -1.94 -8.68 3.78
C ALA A 41 -3.28 -8.24 4.37
N ILE A 42 -4.26 -7.88 3.54
CA ILE A 42 -5.61 -7.52 3.99
C ILE A 42 -6.30 -8.73 4.60
N THR A 43 -6.21 -9.91 3.98
CA THR A 43 -6.79 -11.15 4.53
C THR A 43 -6.15 -11.52 5.87
N LEU A 44 -4.83 -11.45 6.01
CA LEU A 44 -4.11 -11.67 7.27
C LEU A 44 -4.52 -10.65 8.34
N ALA A 45 -4.65 -9.38 7.96
CA ALA A 45 -5.13 -8.33 8.87
C ALA A 45 -6.56 -8.59 9.34
N MET A 46 -7.40 -9.18 8.48
CA MET A 46 -8.75 -9.59 8.87
C MET A 46 -8.71 -10.68 9.94
N VAL A 47 -7.91 -11.73 9.72
CA VAL A 47 -7.76 -12.85 10.66
C VAL A 47 -7.19 -12.38 12.00
N LEU A 48 -6.10 -11.61 11.98
CA LEU A 48 -5.46 -11.06 13.18
C LEU A 48 -6.38 -10.04 13.88
N GLY A 49 -7.08 -9.22 13.11
CA GLY A 49 -7.99 -8.22 13.62
C GLY A 49 -9.18 -8.83 14.37
N VAL A 50 -9.74 -9.93 13.87
CA VAL A 50 -10.78 -10.71 14.57
C VAL A 50 -10.21 -11.33 15.85
N LEU A 51 -9.01 -11.91 15.79
CA LEU A 51 -8.36 -12.52 16.96
C LEU A 51 -8.09 -11.50 18.08
N LEU A 52 -7.75 -10.26 17.72
CA LEU A 52 -7.44 -9.17 18.64
C LEU A 52 -8.66 -8.32 19.03
N ASN A 53 -9.87 -8.63 18.54
CA ASN A 53 -11.09 -7.81 18.70
C ASN A 53 -10.98 -6.35 18.20
N ILE A 54 -10.03 -6.07 17.30
CA ILE A 54 -9.77 -4.72 16.74
C ILE A 54 -9.91 -4.76 15.21
N ALA A 55 -10.77 -5.65 14.70
CA ALA A 55 -10.85 -5.99 13.28
C ALA A 55 -11.05 -4.79 12.36
N SER A 56 -12.01 -3.92 12.66
CA SER A 56 -12.29 -2.76 11.82
C SER A 56 -11.10 -1.81 11.72
N PHE A 57 -10.40 -1.54 12.83
CA PHE A 57 -9.29 -0.58 12.81
C PHE A 57 -8.07 -1.17 12.07
N LEU A 58 -7.68 -2.41 12.37
CA LEU A 58 -6.53 -3.06 11.73
C LEU A 58 -6.74 -3.26 10.22
N VAL A 59 -7.93 -3.66 9.81
CA VAL A 59 -8.24 -3.86 8.39
C VAL A 59 -8.23 -2.51 7.65
N MET A 60 -8.78 -1.45 8.25
CA MET A 60 -8.78 -0.11 7.64
C MET A 60 -7.36 0.43 7.42
N THR A 61 -6.46 0.28 8.39
CA THR A 61 -5.07 0.76 8.24
C THR A 61 -4.32 0.02 7.16
N VAL A 62 -4.43 -1.31 7.14
CA VAL A 62 -3.75 -2.16 6.15
C VAL A 62 -4.32 -1.92 4.74
N THR A 63 -5.62 -1.66 4.63
CA THR A 63 -6.27 -1.32 3.36
C THR A 63 -5.76 0.01 2.81
N ILE A 64 -5.70 1.05 3.64
CA ILE A 64 -5.19 2.37 3.23
C ILE A 64 -3.72 2.27 2.82
N CYS A 65 -2.88 1.62 3.63
CA CYS A 65 -1.47 1.43 3.30
C CYS A 65 -1.28 0.67 1.99
N SER A 66 -2.06 -0.40 1.78
CA SER A 66 -2.03 -1.18 0.55
C SER A 66 -2.47 -0.35 -0.66
N ALA A 67 -3.53 0.43 -0.54
CA ALA A 67 -4.03 1.29 -1.60
C ALA A 67 -2.99 2.35 -2.01
N SER A 68 -2.38 3.04 -1.04
CA SER A 68 -1.31 4.01 -1.31
C SER A 68 -0.09 3.36 -1.98
N LEU A 69 0.30 2.16 -1.55
CA LEU A 69 1.37 1.38 -2.17
C LEU A 69 1.08 1.03 -3.62
N ILE A 70 -0.12 0.52 -3.90
CA ILE A 70 -0.55 0.18 -5.26
C ILE A 70 -0.58 1.44 -6.13
N ALA A 71 -1.15 2.55 -5.64
CA ALA A 71 -1.25 3.80 -6.37
C ALA A 71 0.13 4.36 -6.75
N TYR A 72 1.07 4.40 -5.82
CA TYR A 72 2.44 4.83 -6.09
C TYR A 72 3.14 3.93 -7.10
N LYS A 73 3.02 2.61 -6.94
CA LYS A 73 3.65 1.66 -7.86
C LYS A 73 3.07 1.75 -9.27
N TYR A 74 1.76 1.91 -9.38
CA TYR A 74 1.09 2.10 -10.65
C TYR A 74 1.59 3.38 -11.34
N ARG A 75 1.70 4.48 -10.59
CA ARG A 75 2.24 5.76 -11.10
C ARG A 75 3.69 5.63 -11.56
N SER A 76 4.55 4.97 -10.76
CA SER A 76 5.94 4.72 -11.13
C SER A 76 6.07 3.85 -12.38
N LYS A 77 5.19 2.84 -12.55
CA LYS A 77 5.14 2.04 -13.78
C LYS A 77 4.66 2.82 -15.00
N PHE A 78 3.68 3.70 -14.82
CA PHE A 78 3.22 4.59 -15.87
C PHE A 78 4.32 5.56 -16.32
N ASP A 79 5.04 6.16 -15.37
CA ASP A 79 6.16 7.06 -15.66
C ASP A 79 7.32 6.33 -16.36
N GLU A 80 7.58 5.05 -16.02
CA GLU A 80 8.52 4.20 -16.78
C GLU A 80 8.06 3.91 -18.22
N MET A 81 6.76 3.71 -18.44
CA MET A 81 6.16 3.50 -19.77
C MET A 81 6.21 4.78 -20.61
N GLU A 82 5.85 5.93 -20.03
CA GLU A 82 5.90 7.24 -20.72
C GLU A 82 7.33 7.64 -21.11
N ARG A 83 8.32 7.22 -20.32
CA ARG A 83 9.75 7.43 -20.62
C ARG A 83 10.34 6.39 -21.58
N GLY A 84 9.51 5.51 -22.15
CA GLY A 84 9.90 4.52 -23.17
C GLY A 84 10.80 3.39 -22.66
N LYS A 85 10.89 3.17 -21.34
CA LYS A 85 11.79 2.16 -20.75
C LYS A 85 11.15 0.77 -20.58
N SER A 86 9.83 0.67 -20.66
CA SER A 86 9.09 -0.59 -20.56
C SER A 86 7.90 -0.52 -21.51
N VAL A 87 7.81 -1.46 -22.46
CA VAL A 87 6.58 -1.81 -23.17
C VAL A 87 5.90 -2.98 -22.47
#